data_AF-A0A927TDB7-F1
#
_entry.id   AF-A0A927TDB7-F1
#
_cell.length_a   1.000
_cell.length_b   1.000
_cell.length_c   1.000
_cell.angle_alpha   90.00
_cell.angle_beta   90.00
_cell.angle_gamma   90.00
#
_symmetry.space_group_name_H-M   'P 1'
#
loop_
_entity.id
_entity.type
_entity.pdbx_description
1 polymer ?
#
loop_
_entity_poly.entity_id
_entity_poly.type
_entity_poly.pdbx_seq_one_letter_code
_entity_poly.pdbx_strand_id
1 'polypeptide(L)'
;MSKKRKSGKHSEIKVQEKKIYTNLDFCIFAVLFMGVVAVTFTLFHRQCVESMLGSGLYHSDMKAYILEMQGLDSGYSFPYPVLFMLSAFWDLFVSPEMAVAIATTMFNALALLITKAALNRFTLKELTKGLKGNQVLAGAIISVVAVGLFFVSMVFTSPMKVYLPGINYNYLGVFTANPFHNATYMAARPFAILAFLWYVKLLDSYEKKDAAAKYKGDYILFSLFLLISTMTKPSFTIVLVGAAGLIMVYRLFASKFRNFKPTILLGLTFIPTFIDLLYQFKGVFVPEEGVEGGIGFCFGDIWGMYCGNIPFAIGLAIGFPLVVLICNWEKIKTNTLYRFSWQIYLMSFAMAFLIYEKGFRAPDFNFSWGYMYGIFFAFVGAVVVLLRATAEKKRPLLLSLQWAAFGLHLLCGLYYFYGIFQGRMYY
;
A
#
# COMPACT_ATOMS: atom_id res chain seq x y z
N MET A 1 -6.51 -19.29 57.81
CA MET A 1 -5.47 -19.36 56.76
C MET A 1 -5.99 -19.75 55.35
N SER A 2 -7.23 -19.41 54.94
CA SER A 2 -7.85 -20.00 53.71
C SER A 2 -8.10 -19.03 52.53
N LYS A 3 -7.76 -17.73 52.60
CA LYS A 3 -8.02 -16.78 51.49
C LYS A 3 -6.89 -16.61 50.46
N LYS A 4 -5.64 -17.06 50.73
CA LYS A 4 -4.51 -16.87 49.79
C LYS A 4 -4.39 -17.92 48.67
N ARG A 5 -4.93 -19.14 48.84
CA ARG A 5 -4.83 -20.22 47.82
C ARG A 5 -5.79 -20.08 46.63
N LYS A 6 -6.96 -19.43 46.79
CA LYS A 6 -7.92 -19.22 45.68
C LYS A 6 -7.49 -18.10 44.70
N SER A 7 -6.73 -17.11 45.17
CA SER A 7 -6.23 -16.01 44.33
C SER A 7 -5.22 -16.48 43.28
N GLY A 8 -4.25 -17.32 43.67
CA GLY A 8 -3.21 -17.85 42.77
C GLY A 8 -3.75 -18.74 41.65
N LYS A 9 -4.72 -19.61 41.97
CA LYS A 9 -5.37 -20.48 40.97
C LYS A 9 -6.16 -19.68 39.94
N HIS A 10 -6.82 -18.61 40.35
CA HIS A 10 -7.55 -17.74 39.43
C HIS A 10 -6.63 -16.88 38.54
N SER A 11 -5.47 -16.45 39.05
CA SER A 11 -4.47 -15.75 38.23
C SER A 11 -3.78 -16.68 37.23
N GLU A 12 -3.47 -17.92 37.60
CA GLU A 12 -2.87 -18.92 36.69
C GLU A 12 -3.83 -19.31 35.58
N ILE A 13 -5.11 -19.56 35.90
CA ILE A 13 -6.15 -19.84 34.89
C ILE A 13 -6.29 -18.68 33.90
N LYS A 14 -6.30 -17.42 34.38
CA LYS A 14 -6.35 -16.24 33.49
C LYS A 14 -5.11 -16.10 32.60
N VAL A 15 -3.92 -16.43 33.11
CA VAL A 15 -2.68 -16.40 32.32
C VAL A 15 -2.67 -17.51 31.26
N GLN A 16 -3.11 -18.71 31.63
CA GLN A 16 -3.19 -19.86 30.73
C GLN A 16 -4.25 -19.67 29.64
N GLU A 17 -5.44 -19.16 30.00
CA GLU A 17 -6.47 -18.75 29.04
C GLU A 17 -5.95 -17.67 28.09
N LYS A 18 -5.30 -16.61 28.59
CA LYS A 18 -4.72 -15.55 27.76
C LYS A 18 -3.67 -16.10 26.79
N LYS A 19 -2.87 -17.08 27.21
CA LYS A 19 -1.87 -17.75 26.36
C LYS A 19 -2.52 -18.61 25.27
N ILE A 20 -3.58 -19.35 25.59
CA ILE A 20 -4.35 -20.16 24.63
C ILE A 20 -5.04 -19.28 23.58
N TYR A 21 -5.71 -18.19 23.99
CA TYR A 21 -6.36 -17.25 23.06
C TYR A 21 -5.36 -16.55 22.13
N THR A 22 -4.15 -16.25 22.61
CA THR A 22 -3.09 -15.66 21.78
C THR A 22 -2.59 -16.65 20.72
N ASN A 23 -2.53 -17.94 21.06
CA ASN A 23 -2.08 -18.98 20.13
C ASN A 23 -3.08 -19.25 19.00
N LEU A 24 -4.40 -19.20 19.28
CA LEU A 24 -5.41 -19.49 18.25
C LEU A 24 -5.55 -18.37 17.20
N ASP A 25 -5.52 -17.09 17.61
CA ASP A 25 -5.48 -15.96 16.66
C ASP A 25 -4.25 -16.05 15.74
N PHE A 26 -3.10 -16.38 16.32
CA PHE A 26 -1.87 -16.61 15.56
C PHE A 26 -2.02 -17.75 14.55
N CYS A 27 -2.60 -18.90 14.95
CA CYS A 27 -2.84 -20.01 14.04
C CYS A 27 -3.77 -19.62 12.87
N ILE A 28 -4.85 -18.89 13.14
CA ILE A 28 -5.77 -18.41 12.09
C ILE A 28 -5.02 -17.53 11.10
N PHE A 29 -4.25 -16.56 11.60
CA PHE A 29 -3.45 -15.70 10.73
C PHE A 29 -2.39 -16.49 9.95
N ALA A 30 -1.71 -17.44 10.59
CA ALA A 30 -0.68 -18.25 9.95
C ALA A 30 -1.25 -19.07 8.77
N VAL A 31 -2.43 -19.70 8.94
CA VAL A 31 -3.10 -20.43 7.85
C VAL A 31 -3.42 -19.49 6.69
N LEU A 32 -4.02 -18.33 6.97
CA LEU A 32 -4.35 -17.35 5.94
C LEU A 32 -3.09 -16.83 5.23
N PHE A 33 -2.06 -16.49 6.00
CA PHE A 33 -0.77 -16.01 5.51
C PHE A 33 -0.10 -17.02 4.59
N MET A 34 -0.03 -18.29 5.01
CA MET A 34 0.52 -19.36 4.18
C MET A 34 -0.29 -19.56 2.88
N GLY A 35 -1.63 -19.43 2.96
CA GLY A 35 -2.48 -19.42 1.77
C GLY A 35 -2.13 -18.29 0.81
N VAL A 36 -1.97 -17.06 1.29
CA VAL A 36 -1.56 -15.91 0.45
C VAL A 36 -0.19 -16.13 -0.17
N VAL A 37 0.80 -16.58 0.62
CA VAL A 37 2.15 -16.87 0.13
C VAL A 37 2.09 -17.92 -0.98
N ALA A 38 1.36 -19.02 -0.78
CA ALA A 38 1.25 -20.09 -1.78
C ALA A 38 0.62 -19.63 -3.10
N VAL A 39 -0.51 -18.90 -3.05
CA VAL A 39 -1.20 -18.46 -4.28
C VAL A 39 -0.44 -17.36 -5.00
N THR A 40 0.20 -16.44 -4.27
CA THR A 40 0.98 -15.35 -4.89
C THR A 40 2.31 -15.86 -5.44
N PHE A 41 2.99 -16.78 -4.76
CA PHE A 41 4.16 -17.47 -5.30
C PHE A 41 3.84 -18.20 -6.60
N THR A 42 2.76 -18.98 -6.60
CA THR A 42 2.33 -19.71 -7.79
C THR A 42 2.04 -18.77 -8.96
N LEU A 43 1.37 -17.64 -8.69
CA LEU A 43 1.11 -16.63 -9.71
C LEU A 43 2.40 -16.00 -10.23
N PHE A 44 3.28 -15.51 -9.35
CA PHE A 44 4.49 -14.82 -9.75
C PHE A 44 5.46 -15.74 -10.50
N HIS A 45 5.55 -17.01 -10.10
CA HIS A 45 6.31 -18.02 -10.82
C HIS A 45 5.77 -18.24 -12.24
N ARG A 46 4.45 -18.40 -12.40
CA ARG A 46 3.83 -18.53 -13.73
C ARG A 46 4.05 -17.30 -14.59
N GLN A 47 3.91 -16.11 -14.02
CA GLN A 47 4.22 -14.86 -14.72
C GLN A 47 5.68 -14.80 -15.18
N CYS A 48 6.63 -15.20 -14.33
CA CYS A 48 8.05 -15.23 -14.70
C CYS A 48 8.30 -16.19 -15.86
N VAL A 49 7.87 -17.45 -15.75
CA VAL A 49 8.08 -18.48 -16.79
C VAL A 49 7.40 -18.10 -18.10
N GLU A 50 6.12 -17.76 -18.07
CA GLU A 50 5.32 -17.50 -19.28
C GLU A 50 5.76 -16.21 -19.99
N SER A 51 6.21 -15.21 -19.24
CA SER A 51 6.78 -13.98 -19.83
C SER A 51 8.08 -14.25 -20.60
N MET A 52 8.91 -15.18 -20.13
CA MET A 52 10.14 -15.60 -20.81
C MET A 52 9.86 -16.46 -22.05
N LEU A 53 8.85 -17.34 -21.98
CA LEU A 53 8.41 -18.16 -23.11
C LEU A 53 7.70 -17.37 -24.21
N GLY A 54 7.17 -16.18 -23.90
CA GLY A 54 6.43 -15.36 -24.85
C GLY A 54 5.10 -15.96 -25.27
N SER A 55 4.44 -16.72 -24.38
CA SER A 55 3.20 -17.46 -24.68
C SER A 55 1.97 -16.56 -24.89
N GLY A 56 2.06 -15.27 -24.53
CA GLY A 56 0.95 -14.32 -24.52
C GLY A 56 0.01 -14.47 -23.31
N LEU A 57 0.23 -15.48 -22.45
CA LEU A 57 -0.47 -15.64 -21.18
C LEU A 57 0.27 -14.93 -20.04
N TYR A 58 -0.42 -14.66 -18.94
CA TYR A 58 0.18 -14.11 -17.71
C TYR A 58 0.96 -12.80 -17.92
N HIS A 59 0.40 -11.89 -18.73
CA HIS A 59 1.04 -10.61 -19.05
C HIS A 59 1.50 -9.86 -17.79
N SER A 60 2.79 -9.53 -17.76
CA SER A 60 3.45 -8.86 -16.64
C SER A 60 4.80 -8.30 -17.05
N ASP A 61 5.38 -7.47 -16.18
CA ASP A 61 6.69 -6.87 -16.38
C ASP A 61 7.84 -7.86 -16.05
N MET A 62 7.53 -9.11 -15.72
CA MET A 62 8.50 -10.07 -15.15
C MET A 62 9.69 -10.34 -16.07
N LYS A 63 9.48 -10.42 -17.39
CA LYS A 63 10.56 -10.59 -18.36
C LYS A 63 11.61 -9.48 -18.22
N ALA A 64 11.18 -8.22 -18.17
CA ALA A 64 12.10 -7.10 -18.01
C ALA A 64 12.84 -7.18 -16.67
N TYR A 65 12.17 -7.63 -15.61
CA TYR A 65 12.80 -7.78 -14.29
C TYR A 65 13.81 -8.92 -14.21
N ILE A 66 13.56 -10.04 -14.89
CA ILE A 66 14.50 -11.17 -14.99
C ILE A 66 15.76 -10.73 -15.74
N LEU A 67 15.59 -10.08 -16.89
CA LEU A 67 16.72 -9.58 -17.70
C LEU A 67 17.56 -8.57 -16.90
N GLU A 68 16.92 -7.60 -16.24
CA GLU A 68 17.63 -6.62 -15.40
C GLU A 68 18.42 -7.28 -14.27
N MET A 69 17.81 -8.25 -13.56
CA MET A 69 18.49 -9.00 -12.50
C MET A 69 19.77 -9.68 -13.01
N GLN A 70 19.74 -10.19 -14.24
CA GLN A 70 20.89 -10.85 -14.88
C GLN A 70 21.91 -9.87 -15.48
N GLY A 71 21.63 -8.56 -15.44
CA GLY A 71 22.45 -7.54 -16.10
C GLY A 71 22.32 -7.56 -17.62
N LEU A 72 21.22 -8.09 -18.15
CA LEU A 72 20.89 -8.12 -19.57
C LEU A 72 20.01 -6.93 -19.95
N ASP A 73 20.11 -6.48 -21.19
CA ASP A 73 19.28 -5.38 -21.70
C ASP A 73 17.81 -5.79 -21.77
N SER A 74 16.97 -5.06 -21.04
CA SER A 74 15.52 -5.22 -21.00
C SER A 74 14.76 -4.20 -21.86
N GLY A 75 15.46 -3.21 -22.42
CA GLY A 75 14.88 -2.01 -23.04
C GLY A 75 14.41 -0.95 -22.03
N TYR A 76 14.59 -1.21 -20.74
CA TYR A 76 14.26 -0.30 -19.64
C TYR A 76 15.46 -0.10 -18.73
N SER A 77 15.51 1.05 -18.05
CA SER A 77 16.48 1.32 -16.99
C SER A 77 15.75 1.32 -15.65
N PHE A 78 16.18 0.48 -14.73
CA PHE A 78 15.61 0.37 -13.40
C PHE A 78 16.62 0.82 -12.33
N PRO A 79 16.76 2.14 -12.07
CA PRO A 79 17.79 2.66 -11.16
C PRO A 79 17.51 2.41 -9.67
N TYR A 80 16.61 1.47 -9.35
CA TYR A 80 16.16 1.11 -8.01
C TYR A 80 16.51 -0.37 -7.71
N PRO A 81 17.60 -0.64 -6.98
CA PRO A 81 18.23 -1.97 -7.00
C PRO A 81 17.58 -3.03 -6.10
N VAL A 82 16.74 -2.67 -5.13
CA VAL A 82 16.41 -3.57 -4.00
C VAL A 82 15.78 -4.90 -4.40
N LEU A 83 14.84 -4.90 -5.36
CA LEU A 83 14.24 -6.13 -5.85
C LEU A 83 15.30 -6.99 -6.56
N PHE A 84 16.05 -6.39 -7.47
CA PHE A 84 17.04 -7.09 -8.30
C PHE A 84 18.18 -7.67 -7.48
N MET A 85 18.65 -6.96 -6.44
CA MET A 85 19.67 -7.49 -5.53
C MET A 85 19.18 -8.73 -4.77
N LEU A 86 17.95 -8.72 -4.28
CA LEU A 86 17.40 -9.89 -3.58
C LEU A 86 17.15 -11.04 -4.56
N SER A 87 16.65 -10.76 -5.77
CA SER A 87 16.48 -11.77 -6.81
C SER A 87 17.83 -12.36 -7.22
N ALA A 88 18.86 -11.54 -7.47
CA ALA A 88 20.19 -12.01 -7.85
C ALA A 88 20.84 -12.88 -6.75
N PHE A 89 20.57 -12.60 -5.47
CA PHE A 89 20.98 -13.49 -4.38
C PHE A 89 20.33 -14.88 -4.49
N TRP A 90 19.04 -14.95 -4.84
CA TRP A 90 18.35 -16.24 -5.03
C TRP A 90 18.79 -16.96 -6.30
N ASP A 91 19.12 -16.22 -7.36
CA ASP A 91 19.62 -16.77 -8.64
C ASP A 91 20.92 -17.57 -8.48
N LEU A 92 21.65 -17.39 -7.36
CA LEU A 92 22.78 -18.24 -6.99
C LEU A 92 22.39 -19.71 -6.70
N PHE A 93 21.11 -19.97 -6.43
CA PHE A 93 20.63 -21.27 -5.95
C PHE A 93 19.49 -21.86 -6.78
N VAL A 94 18.78 -21.05 -7.56
CA VAL A 94 17.60 -21.45 -8.34
C VAL A 94 17.62 -20.81 -9.74
N SER A 95 16.66 -21.15 -10.61
CA SER A 95 16.57 -20.51 -11.94
C SER A 95 16.20 -19.02 -11.83
N PRO A 96 16.48 -18.21 -12.86
CA PRO A 96 16.17 -16.78 -12.87
C PRO A 96 14.69 -16.47 -12.64
N GLU A 97 13.79 -17.24 -13.24
CA GLU A 97 12.35 -17.11 -13.08
C GLU A 97 11.93 -17.38 -11.63
N MET A 98 12.52 -18.42 -11.02
CA MET A 98 12.26 -18.78 -9.65
C MET A 98 12.79 -17.71 -8.69
N ALA A 99 13.97 -17.16 -8.96
CA ALA A 99 14.61 -16.15 -8.13
C ALA A 99 13.76 -14.88 -8.01
N VAL A 100 13.29 -14.34 -9.13
CA VAL A 100 12.40 -13.16 -9.15
C VAL A 100 11.05 -13.46 -8.50
N ALA A 101 10.48 -14.65 -8.73
CA ALA A 101 9.23 -15.07 -8.10
C ALA A 101 9.35 -15.16 -6.57
N ILE A 102 10.44 -15.76 -6.05
CA ILE A 102 10.71 -15.85 -4.61
C ILE A 102 10.84 -14.46 -4.01
N ALA A 103 11.70 -13.59 -4.57
CA ALA A 103 11.92 -12.25 -4.05
C ALA A 103 10.62 -11.42 -4.01
N THR A 104 9.84 -11.45 -5.10
CA THR A 104 8.55 -10.76 -5.17
C THR A 104 7.56 -11.28 -4.12
N THR A 105 7.48 -12.60 -3.94
CA THR A 105 6.64 -13.23 -2.92
C THR A 105 7.06 -12.81 -1.52
N MET A 106 8.36 -12.80 -1.23
CA MET A 106 8.90 -12.43 0.08
C MET A 106 8.53 -10.99 0.46
N PHE A 107 8.68 -10.04 -0.46
CA PHE A 107 8.30 -8.65 -0.18
C PHE A 107 6.78 -8.47 -0.01
N ASN A 108 5.98 -9.14 -0.84
CA ASN A 108 4.53 -9.10 -0.71
C ASN A 108 4.07 -9.70 0.64
N ALA A 109 4.68 -10.81 1.05
CA ALA A 109 4.44 -11.44 2.35
C ALA A 109 4.87 -10.52 3.51
N LEU A 110 6.03 -9.89 3.43
CA LEU A 110 6.50 -8.91 4.41
C LEU A 110 5.51 -7.74 4.55
N ALA A 111 4.98 -7.23 3.44
CA ALA A 111 3.98 -6.15 3.46
C ALA A 111 2.69 -6.57 4.19
N LEU A 112 2.24 -7.81 3.99
CA LEU A 112 1.06 -8.36 4.69
C LEU A 112 1.33 -8.49 6.20
N LEU A 113 2.51 -8.99 6.61
CA LEU A 113 2.90 -9.07 8.02
C LEU A 113 2.90 -7.70 8.70
N ILE A 114 3.51 -6.70 8.06
CA ILE A 114 3.56 -5.33 8.58
C ILE A 114 2.14 -4.74 8.67
N THR A 115 1.31 -4.96 7.65
CA THR A 115 -0.08 -4.47 7.64
C THR A 115 -0.90 -5.09 8.77
N LYS A 116 -0.82 -6.41 8.97
CA LYS A 116 -1.48 -7.10 10.08
C LYS A 116 -0.99 -6.58 11.43
N ALA A 117 0.32 -6.41 11.61
CA ALA A 117 0.88 -5.86 12.83
C ALA A 117 0.39 -4.43 13.11
N ALA A 118 0.31 -3.59 12.07
CA ALA A 118 -0.21 -2.23 12.16
C ALA A 118 -1.69 -2.22 12.54
N LEU A 119 -2.54 -3.00 11.88
CA LEU A 119 -3.97 -3.08 12.20
C LEU A 119 -4.21 -3.59 13.62
N ASN A 120 -3.46 -4.61 14.06
CA ASN A 120 -3.49 -5.07 15.44
C ASN A 120 -3.17 -3.93 16.42
N ARG A 121 -2.08 -3.19 16.16
CA ARG A 121 -1.66 -2.06 17.00
C ARG A 121 -2.74 -0.96 17.09
N PHE A 122 -3.45 -0.66 16.01
CA PHE A 122 -4.41 0.45 15.97
C PHE A 122 -5.83 0.10 16.39
N THR A 123 -6.22 -1.18 16.37
CA THR A 123 -7.63 -1.56 16.47
C THR A 123 -7.92 -2.77 17.37
N LEU A 124 -6.94 -3.61 17.69
CA LEU A 124 -7.19 -4.88 18.42
C LEU A 124 -7.80 -4.63 19.80
N LYS A 125 -7.27 -3.63 20.53
CA LYS A 125 -7.72 -3.33 21.90
C LYS A 125 -9.17 -2.86 21.90
N GLU A 126 -9.49 -1.90 21.04
CA GLU A 126 -10.84 -1.35 20.89
C GLU A 126 -11.82 -2.43 20.43
N LEU A 127 -11.46 -3.20 19.39
CA LEU A 127 -12.31 -4.25 18.84
C LEU A 127 -12.57 -5.38 19.84
N THR A 128 -11.54 -5.82 20.58
CA THR A 128 -11.69 -6.81 21.66
C THR A 128 -12.68 -6.32 22.71
N LYS A 129 -12.59 -5.04 23.11
CA LYS A 129 -13.54 -4.43 24.06
C LYS A 129 -14.96 -4.41 23.48
N GLY A 130 -15.13 -4.01 22.22
CA GLY A 130 -16.44 -3.98 21.53
C GLY A 130 -17.07 -5.37 21.35
N LEU A 131 -16.24 -6.41 21.28
CA LEU A 131 -16.63 -7.82 21.18
C LEU A 131 -16.67 -8.53 22.54
N LYS A 132 -17.00 -7.79 23.62
CA LYS A 132 -17.19 -8.34 24.98
C LYS A 132 -15.98 -9.14 25.50
N GLY A 133 -14.76 -8.74 25.12
CA GLY A 133 -13.52 -9.39 25.54
C GLY A 133 -13.06 -10.56 24.66
N ASN A 134 -13.78 -10.87 23.57
CA ASN A 134 -13.37 -11.94 22.65
C ASN A 134 -12.20 -11.51 21.76
N GLN A 135 -10.97 -11.71 22.26
CA GLN A 135 -9.74 -11.34 21.55
C GLN A 135 -9.51 -12.21 20.31
N VAL A 136 -9.88 -13.50 20.32
CA VAL A 136 -9.70 -14.39 19.17
C VAL A 136 -10.56 -13.92 18.00
N LEU A 137 -11.82 -13.59 18.24
CA LEU A 137 -12.69 -13.06 17.18
C LEU A 137 -12.19 -11.71 16.65
N ALA A 138 -11.75 -10.81 17.54
CA ALA A 138 -11.17 -9.53 17.14
C ALA A 138 -9.91 -9.73 16.26
N GLY A 139 -9.01 -10.61 16.69
CA GLY A 139 -7.81 -10.97 15.97
C GLY A 139 -8.10 -11.59 14.59
N ALA A 140 -9.04 -12.54 14.54
CA ALA A 140 -9.49 -13.19 13.31
C ALA A 140 -10.10 -12.20 12.31
N ILE A 141 -10.97 -11.29 12.75
CA ILE A 141 -11.52 -10.22 11.91
C ILE A 141 -10.39 -9.36 11.34
N ILE A 142 -9.44 -8.95 12.18
CA ILE A 142 -8.28 -8.16 11.71
C ILE A 142 -7.43 -8.96 10.71
N SER A 143 -7.26 -10.26 10.92
CA SER A 143 -6.52 -11.15 10.00
C SER A 143 -7.20 -11.25 8.64
N VAL A 144 -8.51 -11.49 8.61
CA VAL A 144 -9.31 -11.54 7.36
C VAL A 144 -9.27 -10.21 6.63
N VAL A 145 -9.39 -9.09 7.35
CA VAL A 145 -9.34 -7.75 6.75
C VAL A 145 -7.94 -7.41 6.24
N ALA A 146 -6.88 -7.78 6.98
CA ALA A 146 -5.50 -7.57 6.55
C ALA A 146 -5.21 -8.30 5.23
N VAL A 147 -5.63 -9.56 5.13
CA VAL A 147 -5.55 -10.34 3.88
C VAL A 147 -6.43 -9.72 2.81
N GLY A 148 -7.66 -9.32 3.17
CA GLY A 148 -8.58 -8.65 2.26
C GLY A 148 -7.97 -7.42 1.59
N LEU A 149 -7.22 -6.58 2.33
CA LEU A 149 -6.52 -5.42 1.76
C LEU A 149 -5.52 -5.75 0.63
N PHE A 150 -5.01 -6.99 0.60
CA PHE A 150 -4.10 -7.46 -0.45
C PHE A 150 -4.83 -8.10 -1.64
N PHE A 151 -6.16 -8.24 -1.54
CA PHE A 151 -7.01 -8.76 -2.62
C PHE A 151 -8.11 -7.82 -3.04
N VAL A 152 -8.42 -6.74 -2.31
CA VAL A 152 -9.38 -5.71 -2.76
C VAL A 152 -8.94 -5.13 -4.10
N SER A 153 -9.92 -4.83 -4.94
CA SER A 153 -9.67 -4.18 -6.22
C SER A 153 -10.80 -3.22 -6.55
N MET A 154 -10.72 -2.54 -7.69
CA MET A 154 -11.80 -1.71 -8.23
C MET A 154 -13.11 -2.49 -8.33
N VAL A 155 -14.23 -1.77 -8.22
CA VAL A 155 -15.55 -2.31 -8.53
C VAL A 155 -15.72 -2.33 -10.05
N PHE A 156 -16.09 -3.48 -10.59
CA PHE A 156 -16.41 -3.60 -12.01
C PHE A 156 -17.51 -4.64 -12.21
N THR A 157 -18.30 -4.44 -13.26
CA THR A 157 -19.50 -5.24 -13.56
C THR A 157 -19.30 -6.20 -14.72
N SER A 158 -18.06 -6.41 -15.16
CA SER A 158 -17.71 -7.37 -16.22
C SER A 158 -18.27 -8.78 -15.98
N PRO A 159 -18.29 -9.35 -14.76
CA PRO A 159 -18.96 -10.63 -14.49
C PRO A 159 -20.46 -10.62 -14.79
N MET A 160 -21.09 -9.45 -14.72
CA MET A 160 -22.52 -9.22 -14.94
C MET A 160 -22.82 -8.72 -16.36
N LYS A 161 -21.80 -8.54 -17.21
CA LYS A 161 -21.90 -7.96 -18.57
C LYS A 161 -22.66 -6.62 -18.63
N VAL A 162 -22.56 -5.82 -17.57
CA VAL A 162 -23.17 -4.48 -17.54
C VAL A 162 -22.20 -3.47 -18.12
N TYR A 163 -22.67 -2.70 -19.10
CA TYR A 163 -21.92 -1.58 -19.68
C TYR A 163 -21.74 -0.45 -18.66
N LEU A 164 -20.51 0.05 -18.55
CA LEU A 164 -20.14 1.16 -17.68
C LEU A 164 -19.72 2.35 -18.55
N PRO A 165 -20.51 3.44 -18.61
CA PRO A 165 -20.24 4.57 -19.50
C PRO A 165 -18.86 5.18 -19.28
N GLY A 166 -18.04 5.21 -20.34
CA GLY A 166 -16.69 5.77 -20.33
C GLY A 166 -15.63 4.91 -19.63
N ILE A 167 -15.95 3.67 -19.25
CA ILE A 167 -14.99 2.70 -18.69
C ILE A 167 -14.67 1.66 -19.78
N ASN A 168 -13.48 1.77 -20.37
CA ASN A 168 -13.06 0.94 -21.49
C ASN A 168 -12.45 -0.40 -21.05
N TYR A 169 -11.72 -0.37 -19.93
CA TYR A 169 -11.00 -1.50 -19.36
C TYR A 169 -11.41 -1.67 -17.89
N ASN A 170 -11.35 -2.89 -17.37
CA ASN A 170 -11.67 -3.10 -15.96
C ASN A 170 -10.61 -2.47 -15.06
N TYR A 171 -9.34 -2.65 -15.43
CA TYR A 171 -8.19 -2.18 -14.67
C TYR A 171 -7.60 -0.89 -15.23
N LEU A 172 -7.21 -0.83 -16.51
CA LEU A 172 -6.55 0.38 -17.04
C LEU A 172 -7.50 1.57 -17.00
N GLY A 173 -7.07 2.65 -16.36
CA GLY A 173 -7.89 3.85 -16.16
C GLY A 173 -8.77 3.86 -14.92
N VAL A 174 -9.08 2.70 -14.31
CA VAL A 174 -9.73 2.65 -12.97
C VAL A 174 -8.69 2.39 -11.87
N PHE A 175 -7.76 1.50 -12.17
CA PHE A 175 -6.66 1.05 -11.34
C PHE A 175 -7.07 0.35 -10.04
N THR A 176 -6.09 -0.24 -9.36
CA THR A 176 -6.30 -0.97 -8.12
C THR A 176 -5.13 -0.76 -7.16
N ALA A 177 -5.39 -0.97 -5.87
CA ALA A 177 -4.34 -1.07 -4.87
C ALA A 177 -3.40 -2.27 -5.10
N ASN A 178 -3.83 -3.28 -5.87
CA ASN A 178 -3.15 -4.57 -6.00
C ASN A 178 -2.81 -4.93 -7.48
N PRO A 179 -1.85 -4.24 -8.12
CA PRO A 179 -1.40 -4.56 -9.48
C PRO A 179 -0.47 -5.79 -9.49
N PHE A 180 -1.04 -7.01 -9.51
CA PHE A 180 -0.27 -8.27 -9.45
C PHE A 180 0.70 -8.51 -10.61
N HIS A 181 0.67 -7.70 -11.67
CA HIS A 181 1.61 -7.79 -12.79
C HIS A 181 2.88 -6.94 -12.59
N ASN A 182 2.94 -6.10 -11.53
CA ASN A 182 4.06 -5.19 -11.27
C ASN A 182 4.82 -5.59 -10.00
N ALA A 183 5.90 -6.37 -10.15
CA ALA A 183 6.72 -6.85 -9.02
C ALA A 183 7.40 -5.72 -8.25
N THR A 184 7.88 -4.68 -8.92
CA THR A 184 8.60 -3.57 -8.27
C THR A 184 7.68 -2.75 -7.35
N TYR A 185 6.41 -2.58 -7.72
CA TYR A 185 5.37 -2.01 -6.84
C TYR A 185 5.14 -2.88 -5.59
N MET A 186 5.03 -4.20 -5.78
CA MET A 186 4.86 -5.15 -4.67
C MET A 186 6.08 -5.15 -3.74
N ALA A 187 7.28 -5.06 -4.33
CA ALA A 187 8.55 -5.03 -3.61
C ALA A 187 8.70 -3.78 -2.73
N ALA A 188 8.27 -2.61 -3.22
CA ALA A 188 8.38 -1.35 -2.49
C ALA A 188 7.30 -1.18 -1.40
N ARG A 189 6.15 -1.86 -1.54
CA ARG A 189 5.00 -1.76 -0.63
C ARG A 189 5.33 -1.95 0.87
N PRO A 190 6.10 -2.96 1.34
CA PRO A 190 6.39 -3.10 2.77
C PRO A 190 7.07 -1.85 3.36
N PHE A 191 8.00 -1.26 2.61
CA PHE A 191 8.73 -0.07 3.03
C PHE A 191 7.87 1.19 2.92
N ALA A 192 7.02 1.28 1.90
CA ALA A 192 6.02 2.33 1.80
C ALA A 192 5.07 2.34 3.02
N ILE A 193 4.60 1.17 3.45
CA ILE A 193 3.76 1.03 4.66
C ILE A 193 4.52 1.53 5.89
N LEU A 194 5.77 1.10 6.08
CA LEU A 194 6.58 1.52 7.22
C LEU A 194 6.84 3.03 7.22
N ALA A 195 7.25 3.59 6.09
CA ALA A 195 7.46 5.03 5.92
C ALA A 195 6.18 5.83 6.21
N PHE A 196 5.04 5.40 5.68
CA PHE A 196 3.73 6.00 5.97
C PHE A 196 3.42 5.99 7.48
N LEU A 197 3.54 4.83 8.12
CA LEU A 197 3.22 4.66 9.54
C LEU A 197 4.12 5.49 10.46
N TRP A 198 5.41 5.56 10.15
CA TRP A 198 6.36 6.37 10.91
C TRP A 198 6.16 7.86 10.67
N TYR A 199 5.84 8.28 9.45
CA TYR A 199 5.50 9.67 9.18
C TYR A 199 4.23 10.10 9.93
N VAL A 200 3.17 9.27 9.94
CA VAL A 200 1.96 9.51 10.75
C VAL A 200 2.30 9.69 12.23
N LYS A 201 3.18 8.84 12.78
CA LYS A 201 3.64 8.96 14.17
C LYS A 201 4.37 10.28 14.43
N LEU A 202 5.24 10.69 13.50
CA LEU A 202 5.97 11.96 13.58
C LEU A 202 5.02 13.16 13.43
N LEU A 203 4.01 13.12 12.55
CA LEU A 203 3.04 14.22 12.36
C LEU A 203 2.29 14.62 13.63
N ASP A 204 2.10 13.70 14.58
CA ASP A 204 1.45 13.95 15.88
C ASP A 204 2.38 14.52 16.95
N SER A 205 3.68 14.53 16.70
CA SER A 205 4.68 14.78 17.75
C SER A 205 5.85 15.67 17.37
N TYR A 206 6.13 15.87 16.08
CA TYR A 206 7.34 16.57 15.62
C TYR A 206 7.38 18.02 16.10
N GLU A 207 6.24 18.69 16.24
CA GLU A 207 6.14 20.09 16.67
C GLU A 207 6.30 20.28 18.19
N LYS A 208 6.37 19.18 18.96
CA LYS A 208 6.55 19.26 20.42
C LYS A 208 7.97 19.73 20.74
N LYS A 209 8.10 20.43 21.88
CA LYS A 209 9.41 20.84 22.38
C LYS A 209 10.33 19.62 22.53
N ASP A 210 11.55 19.75 22.02
CA ASP A 210 12.60 18.71 22.02
C ASP A 210 12.20 17.37 21.36
N ALA A 211 11.21 17.39 20.45
CA ALA A 211 10.70 16.19 19.78
C ALA A 211 11.80 15.40 19.05
N ALA A 212 12.69 16.06 18.31
CA ALA A 212 13.75 15.39 17.58
C ALA A 212 14.73 14.63 18.50
N ALA A 213 15.00 15.15 19.70
CA ALA A 213 15.84 14.46 20.68
C ALA A 213 15.08 13.29 21.31
N LYS A 214 13.83 13.52 21.71
CA LYS A 214 12.97 12.51 22.37
C LYS A 214 12.61 11.34 21.45
N TYR A 215 12.41 11.61 20.17
CA TYR A 215 11.94 10.65 19.15
C TYR A 215 13.01 10.38 18.10
N LYS A 216 14.30 10.56 18.42
CA LYS A 216 15.43 10.38 17.48
C LYS A 216 15.35 9.07 16.67
N GLY A 217 15.00 7.97 17.33
CA GLY A 217 14.82 6.67 16.68
C GLY A 217 13.72 6.67 15.61
N ASP A 218 12.62 7.39 15.83
CA ASP A 218 11.53 7.49 14.85
C ASP A 218 11.92 8.33 13.62
N TYR A 219 12.73 9.38 13.80
CA TYR A 219 13.27 10.16 12.69
C TYR A 219 14.20 9.32 11.80
N ILE A 220 15.09 8.55 12.44
CA ILE A 220 16.02 7.65 11.73
C ILE A 220 15.24 6.55 10.99
N LEU A 221 14.29 5.90 11.67
CA LEU A 221 13.49 4.85 11.07
C LEU A 221 12.64 5.37 9.90
N PHE A 222 12.01 6.55 10.05
CA PHE A 222 11.29 7.18 8.94
C PHE A 222 12.20 7.42 7.73
N SER A 223 13.37 8.05 7.95
CA SER A 223 14.35 8.33 6.90
C SER A 223 14.80 7.04 6.19
N LEU A 224 15.11 6.00 6.96
CA LEU A 224 15.52 4.70 6.44
C LEU A 224 14.42 4.02 5.62
N PHE A 225 13.19 3.96 6.14
CA PHE A 225 12.08 3.33 5.43
C PHE A 225 11.71 4.07 4.15
N LEU A 226 11.77 5.40 4.16
CA LEU A 226 11.55 6.20 2.95
C LEU A 226 12.66 5.97 1.93
N LEU A 227 13.92 5.95 2.34
CA LEU A 227 15.06 5.65 1.45
C LEU A 227 14.92 4.25 0.83
N ILE A 228 14.71 3.21 1.63
CA ILE A 228 14.57 1.84 1.10
C ILE A 228 13.36 1.72 0.17
N SER A 229 12.23 2.37 0.50
CA SER A 229 11.08 2.44 -0.41
C SER A 229 11.47 3.05 -1.76
N THR A 230 12.27 4.12 -1.75
CA THR A 230 12.71 4.84 -2.95
C THR A 230 13.68 4.01 -3.79
N MET A 231 14.64 3.36 -3.14
CA MET A 231 15.58 2.43 -3.76
C MET A 231 14.92 1.13 -4.24
N THR A 232 13.65 0.89 -3.87
CA THR A 232 12.87 -0.24 -4.40
C THR A 232 11.96 0.19 -5.54
N LYS A 233 11.25 1.32 -5.38
CA LYS A 233 10.50 2.00 -6.43
C LYS A 233 10.12 3.44 -5.97
N PRO A 234 10.47 4.51 -6.71
CA PRO A 234 10.27 5.89 -6.26
C PRO A 234 8.80 6.36 -6.26
N SER A 235 7.86 5.60 -6.86
CA SER A 235 6.48 6.02 -7.08
C SER A 235 5.74 6.45 -5.80
N PHE A 236 5.93 5.74 -4.68
CA PHE A 236 5.33 6.15 -3.40
C PHE A 236 5.99 7.40 -2.83
N THR A 237 7.31 7.47 -2.92
CA THR A 237 8.12 8.56 -2.34
C THR A 237 7.72 9.91 -2.91
N ILE A 238 7.54 10.01 -4.24
CA ILE A 238 7.16 11.26 -4.89
C ILE A 238 5.83 11.78 -4.32
N VAL A 239 4.84 10.89 -4.17
CA VAL A 239 3.55 11.22 -3.55
C VAL A 239 3.70 11.64 -2.09
N LEU A 240 4.43 10.86 -1.28
CA LEU A 240 4.60 11.15 0.14
C LEU A 240 5.30 12.48 0.35
N VAL A 241 6.37 12.76 -0.40
CA VAL A 241 7.12 14.01 -0.35
C VAL A 241 6.23 15.19 -0.74
N GLY A 242 5.44 15.06 -1.80
CA GLY A 242 4.50 16.10 -2.20
C GLY A 242 3.50 16.42 -1.09
N ALA A 243 2.86 15.40 -0.52
CA ALA A 243 1.89 15.58 0.57
C ALA A 243 2.55 16.15 1.84
N ALA A 244 3.68 15.57 2.25
CA ALA A 244 4.45 15.99 3.41
C ALA A 244 4.92 17.44 3.29
N GLY A 245 5.46 17.83 2.12
CA GLY A 245 5.92 19.18 1.83
C GLY A 245 4.81 20.21 1.99
N LEU A 246 3.65 19.99 1.37
CA LEU A 246 2.50 20.90 1.52
C LEU A 246 2.01 21.00 2.96
N ILE A 247 1.94 19.88 3.69
CA ILE A 247 1.53 19.86 5.10
C ILE A 247 2.51 20.66 5.96
N MET A 248 3.81 20.43 5.78
CA MET A 248 4.86 21.09 6.55
C MET A 248 4.89 22.60 6.27
N VAL A 249 4.77 23.01 5.01
CA VAL A 249 4.66 24.42 4.61
C VAL A 249 3.41 25.05 5.24
N TYR A 250 2.26 24.42 5.11
CA TYR A 250 1.02 24.91 5.72
C TYR A 250 1.16 25.09 7.23
N ARG A 251 1.70 24.10 7.95
CA ARG A 251 1.89 24.17 9.41
C ARG A 251 2.92 25.23 9.81
N LEU A 252 3.94 25.45 8.99
CA LEU A 252 4.94 26.49 9.21
C LEU A 252 4.29 27.88 9.21
N PHE A 253 3.50 28.17 8.18
CA PHE A 253 2.77 29.44 8.09
C PHE A 253 1.66 29.57 9.14
N ALA A 254 0.87 28.52 9.37
CA ALA A 254 -0.21 28.53 10.36
C ALA A 254 0.31 28.75 11.80
N SER A 255 1.52 28.28 12.10
CA SER A 255 2.17 28.50 13.40
C SER A 255 2.94 29.83 13.49
N LYS A 256 2.92 30.67 12.44
CA LYS A 256 3.74 31.89 12.33
C LYS A 256 5.23 31.59 12.56
N PHE A 257 5.75 30.54 11.93
CA PHE A 257 7.13 30.09 12.00
C PHE A 257 7.62 29.64 13.39
N ARG A 258 6.74 29.49 14.38
CA ARG A 258 7.11 29.02 15.73
C ARG A 258 7.66 27.58 15.73
N ASN A 259 7.26 26.77 14.76
CA ASN A 259 7.74 25.39 14.56
C ASN A 259 8.87 25.28 13.52
N PHE A 260 9.58 26.37 13.19
CA PHE A 260 10.62 26.37 12.15
C PHE A 260 11.71 25.31 12.39
N LYS A 261 12.36 25.31 13.56
CA LYS A 261 13.39 24.32 13.90
C LYS A 261 12.86 22.88 13.84
N PRO A 262 11.74 22.51 14.48
CA PRO A 262 11.14 21.19 14.30
C PRO A 262 10.85 20.78 12.86
N THR A 263 10.38 21.73 12.03
CA THR A 263 10.08 21.51 10.61
C THR A 263 11.34 21.24 9.82
N ILE A 264 12.41 22.00 10.04
CA ILE A 264 13.72 21.75 9.42
C ILE A 264 14.25 20.38 9.84
N LEU A 265 14.21 20.04 11.13
CA LEU A 265 14.70 18.74 11.62
C LEU A 265 13.92 17.56 11.03
N LEU A 266 12.61 17.69 10.82
CA LEU A 266 11.84 16.69 10.08
C LEU A 266 12.23 16.69 8.60
N GLY A 267 12.43 17.86 7.99
CA GLY A 267 12.91 18.01 6.61
C GLY A 267 14.25 17.31 6.34
N LEU A 268 15.18 17.33 7.31
CA LEU A 268 16.48 16.66 7.18
C LEU A 268 16.36 15.14 6.98
N THR A 269 15.25 14.52 7.42
CA THR A 269 15.02 13.07 7.23
C THR A 269 14.81 12.67 5.78
N PHE A 270 14.45 13.63 4.91
CA PHE A 270 14.26 13.42 3.48
C PHE A 270 15.55 13.52 2.66
N ILE A 271 16.63 14.08 3.23
CA ILE A 271 17.88 14.33 2.48
C ILE A 271 18.45 13.06 1.83
N PRO A 272 18.59 11.92 2.54
CA PRO A 272 19.12 10.70 1.91
C PRO A 272 18.27 10.27 0.69
N THR A 273 16.95 10.34 0.83
CA THR A 273 16.01 10.05 -0.25
C THR A 273 16.12 11.01 -1.42
N PHE A 274 16.32 12.31 -1.18
CA PHE A 274 16.49 13.28 -2.27
C PHE A 274 17.80 13.09 -3.02
N ILE A 275 18.88 12.72 -2.33
CA ILE A 275 20.15 12.37 -2.98
C ILE A 275 19.94 11.16 -3.90
N ASP A 276 19.25 10.12 -3.41
CA ASP A 276 18.92 8.94 -4.21
C ASP A 276 18.02 9.27 -5.41
N LEU A 277 16.95 10.06 -5.22
CA LEU A 277 16.09 10.50 -6.33
C LEU A 277 16.85 11.31 -7.38
N LEU A 278 17.80 12.16 -7.00
CA LEU A 278 18.63 12.91 -7.94
C LEU A 278 19.56 11.98 -8.73
N TYR A 279 20.06 10.91 -8.11
CA TYR A 279 20.82 9.87 -8.80
C TYR A 279 19.93 9.10 -9.79
N GLN A 280 18.75 8.64 -9.35
CA GLN A 280 17.79 7.94 -10.21
C GLN A 280 17.29 8.81 -11.37
N PHE A 281 17.08 10.11 -11.14
CA PHE A 281 16.62 11.05 -12.15
C PHE A 281 17.62 11.19 -13.30
N LYS A 282 18.93 11.16 -13.00
CA LYS A 282 19.98 11.15 -14.03
C LYS A 282 19.93 9.90 -14.92
N GLY A 283 19.49 8.77 -14.39
CA GLY A 283 19.38 7.52 -15.15
C GLY A 283 18.09 7.37 -15.96
N VAL A 284 17.01 8.07 -15.59
CA VAL A 284 15.66 7.84 -16.17
C VAL A 284 15.12 9.01 -16.96
N PHE A 285 15.39 10.25 -16.56
CA PHE A 285 14.74 11.45 -17.12
C PHE A 285 15.69 12.38 -17.88
N VAL A 286 16.98 12.02 -18.00
CA VAL A 286 17.90 12.71 -18.91
C VAL A 286 17.78 12.04 -20.27
N PRO A 287 17.19 12.71 -21.27
CA PRO A 287 17.01 12.11 -22.59
C PRO A 287 18.36 11.84 -23.26
N GLU A 288 18.41 10.76 -24.05
CA GLU A 288 19.43 10.64 -25.11
C GLU A 288 19.29 11.82 -26.09
N GLU A 289 20.40 12.24 -26.71
CA GLU A 289 20.39 13.37 -27.64
C GLU A 289 19.33 13.18 -28.73
N GLY A 290 18.36 14.10 -28.79
CA GLY A 290 17.29 14.12 -29.80
C GLY A 290 15.94 13.52 -29.37
N VAL A 291 15.79 12.99 -28.14
CA VAL A 291 14.51 12.44 -27.64
C VAL A 291 13.85 13.42 -26.65
N GLU A 292 12.53 13.66 -26.77
CA GLU A 292 11.81 14.47 -25.78
C GLU A 292 11.67 13.68 -24.45
N GLY A 293 12.45 14.07 -23.44
CA GLY A 293 12.42 13.48 -22.10
C GLY A 293 11.93 14.44 -21.01
N GLY A 294 11.73 13.91 -19.81
CA GLY A 294 11.39 14.68 -18.61
C GLY A 294 9.91 14.65 -18.22
N ILE A 295 9.51 15.60 -17.37
CA ILE A 295 8.16 15.68 -16.81
C ILE A 295 7.36 16.78 -17.52
N GLY A 296 6.18 16.44 -18.01
CA GLY A 296 5.21 17.35 -18.61
C GLY A 296 4.02 17.62 -17.70
N PHE A 297 3.24 18.64 -18.04
CA PHE A 297 1.97 18.97 -17.39
C PHE A 297 0.81 18.74 -18.34
N CYS A 298 -0.27 18.18 -17.84
CA CYS A 298 -1.50 17.88 -18.59
C CYS A 298 -2.73 18.09 -17.69
N PHE A 299 -3.94 17.98 -18.24
CA PHE A 299 -5.17 18.01 -17.44
C PHE A 299 -5.97 16.72 -17.65
N GLY A 300 -5.45 15.63 -17.11
CA GLY A 300 -6.05 14.30 -17.23
C GLY A 300 -5.92 13.69 -18.62
N ASP A 301 -5.14 14.27 -19.53
CA ASP A 301 -5.06 13.85 -20.93
C ASP A 301 -4.57 12.40 -21.07
N ILE A 302 -3.50 12.05 -20.34
CA ILE A 302 -2.97 10.68 -20.33
C ILE A 302 -3.95 9.69 -19.71
N TRP A 303 -4.67 10.10 -18.67
CA TRP A 303 -5.72 9.28 -18.07
C TRP A 303 -6.89 9.08 -19.05
N GLY A 304 -7.24 10.13 -19.80
CA GLY A 304 -8.27 10.14 -20.83
C GLY A 304 -8.04 9.12 -21.95
N MET A 305 -6.77 8.75 -22.22
CA MET A 305 -6.45 7.67 -23.17
C MET A 305 -7.02 6.31 -22.74
N TYR A 306 -7.16 6.09 -21.43
CA TYR A 306 -7.61 4.81 -20.85
C TYR A 306 -9.05 4.86 -20.34
N CYS A 307 -9.55 6.04 -19.98
CA CYS A 307 -10.86 6.21 -19.37
C CYS A 307 -11.57 7.48 -19.88
N GLY A 308 -12.74 7.30 -20.51
CA GLY A 308 -13.58 8.40 -20.96
C GLY A 308 -14.41 9.06 -19.83
N ASN A 309 -14.44 8.48 -18.63
CA ASN A 309 -15.17 9.02 -17.48
C ASN A 309 -14.36 8.88 -16.17
N ILE A 310 -13.38 9.77 -16.02
CA ILE A 310 -12.47 9.79 -14.86
C ILE A 310 -13.22 9.91 -13.51
N PRO A 311 -14.23 10.79 -13.32
CA PRO A 311 -14.97 10.85 -12.07
C PRO A 311 -15.63 9.53 -11.69
N PHE A 312 -16.19 8.81 -12.67
CA PHE A 312 -16.79 7.51 -12.41
C PHE A 312 -15.74 6.45 -12.08
N ALA A 313 -14.62 6.42 -12.81
CA ALA A 313 -13.49 5.54 -12.51
C ALA A 313 -12.96 5.74 -11.08
N ILE A 314 -12.85 6.99 -10.61
CA ILE A 314 -12.49 7.28 -9.21
C ILE A 314 -13.49 6.65 -8.24
N GLY A 315 -14.79 6.78 -8.51
CA GLY A 315 -15.84 6.16 -7.70
C GLY A 315 -15.73 4.63 -7.65
N LEU A 316 -15.38 4.00 -8.77
CA LEU A 316 -15.16 2.55 -8.86
C LEU A 316 -13.86 2.10 -8.15
N ALA A 317 -12.81 2.93 -8.17
CA ALA A 317 -11.53 2.62 -7.55
C ALA A 317 -11.58 2.74 -6.01
N ILE A 318 -12.21 3.79 -5.49
CA ILE A 318 -12.21 4.13 -4.06
C ILE A 318 -13.62 4.25 -3.43
N GLY A 319 -14.61 3.54 -3.97
CA GLY A 319 -15.97 3.52 -3.43
C GLY A 319 -16.05 3.19 -1.94
N PHE A 320 -15.32 2.16 -1.48
CA PHE A 320 -15.24 1.83 -0.05
C PHE A 320 -14.68 2.98 0.81
N PRO A 321 -13.48 3.53 0.54
CA PRO A 321 -12.97 4.69 1.26
C PRO A 321 -13.95 5.87 1.28
N LEU A 322 -14.62 6.18 0.17
CA LEU A 322 -15.61 7.26 0.07
C LEU A 322 -16.81 7.03 0.98
N VAL A 323 -17.35 5.81 1.02
CA VAL A 323 -18.46 5.46 1.92
C VAL A 323 -18.05 5.61 3.39
N VAL A 324 -16.84 5.19 3.76
CA VAL A 324 -16.31 5.40 5.12
C VAL A 324 -16.14 6.88 5.44
N LEU A 325 -15.67 7.66 4.46
CA LEU A 325 -15.51 9.11 4.59
C LEU A 325 -16.84 9.80 4.85
N ILE A 326 -17.86 9.53 4.05
CA ILE A 326 -19.19 10.13 4.22
C ILE A 326 -19.78 9.74 5.59
N CYS A 327 -19.64 8.48 5.99
CA CYS A 327 -20.19 7.98 7.25
C CYS A 327 -19.45 8.47 8.51
N ASN A 328 -18.15 8.84 8.40
CA ASN A 328 -17.27 9.13 9.55
C ASN A 328 -16.39 10.37 9.31
N TRP A 329 -16.89 11.37 8.58
CA TRP A 329 -16.09 12.52 8.15
C TRP A 329 -15.44 13.26 9.32
N GLU A 330 -16.08 13.29 10.49
CA GLU A 330 -15.51 13.93 11.69
C GLU A 330 -14.18 13.30 12.12
N LYS A 331 -13.94 12.02 11.80
CA LYS A 331 -12.72 11.31 12.15
C LYS A 331 -11.50 11.83 11.40
N ILE A 332 -11.65 12.52 10.26
CA ILE A 332 -10.52 13.21 9.60
C ILE A 332 -9.86 14.21 10.55
N LYS A 333 -10.63 14.89 11.40
CA LYS A 333 -10.07 15.92 12.30
C LYS A 333 -9.26 15.31 13.45
N THR A 334 -9.67 14.13 13.92
CA THR A 334 -9.14 13.50 15.14
C THR A 334 -8.16 12.36 14.88
N ASN A 335 -8.20 11.74 13.70
CA ASN A 335 -7.37 10.58 13.37
C ASN A 335 -6.31 10.96 12.32
N THR A 336 -5.08 11.17 12.76
CA THR A 336 -3.96 11.55 11.89
C THR A 336 -3.66 10.52 10.81
N LEU A 337 -3.76 9.21 11.12
CA LEU A 337 -3.58 8.16 10.11
C LEU A 337 -4.63 8.30 9.00
N TYR A 338 -5.89 8.49 9.37
CA TYR A 338 -6.98 8.59 8.40
C TYR A 338 -6.90 9.87 7.56
N ARG A 339 -6.60 11.00 8.21
CA ARG A 339 -6.36 12.28 7.53
C ARG A 339 -5.20 12.19 6.55
N PHE A 340 -4.08 11.63 6.97
CA PHE A 340 -2.89 11.52 6.13
C PHE A 340 -3.11 10.52 4.99
N SER A 341 -3.90 9.46 5.19
CA SER A 341 -4.32 8.55 4.11
C SER A 341 -5.02 9.29 2.97
N TRP A 342 -5.97 10.19 3.31
CA TRP A 342 -6.64 11.04 2.31
C TRP A 342 -5.71 12.07 1.68
N GLN A 343 -4.78 12.66 2.44
CA GLN A 343 -3.80 13.60 1.89
C GLN A 343 -2.86 12.93 0.87
N ILE A 344 -2.43 11.70 1.14
CA ILE A 344 -1.67 10.87 0.22
C ILE A 344 -2.49 10.55 -1.04
N TYR A 345 -3.75 10.14 -0.88
CA TYR A 345 -4.65 9.88 -2.01
C TYR A 345 -4.87 11.12 -2.89
N LEU A 346 -5.14 12.28 -2.29
CA LEU A 346 -5.37 13.53 -3.02
C LEU A 346 -4.10 13.98 -3.76
N MET A 347 -2.94 13.85 -3.13
CA MET A 347 -1.67 14.15 -3.78
C MET A 347 -1.38 13.20 -4.94
N SER A 348 -1.60 11.90 -4.74
CA SER A 348 -1.36 10.91 -5.80
C SER A 348 -2.32 11.07 -6.97
N PHE A 349 -3.59 11.39 -6.70
CA PHE A 349 -4.57 11.75 -7.70
C PHE A 349 -4.14 13.00 -8.47
N ALA A 350 -3.79 14.08 -7.77
CA ALA A 350 -3.35 15.32 -8.39
C ALA A 350 -2.12 15.10 -9.28
N MET A 351 -1.17 14.28 -8.84
CA MET A 351 0.00 13.92 -9.64
C MET A 351 -0.40 13.11 -10.89
N ALA A 352 -1.16 12.04 -10.75
CA ALA A 352 -1.60 11.26 -11.91
C ALA A 352 -2.49 12.06 -12.89
N PHE A 353 -3.19 13.09 -12.40
CA PHE A 353 -4.04 13.93 -13.21
C PHE A 353 -3.28 15.09 -13.88
N LEU A 354 -2.26 15.66 -13.23
CA LEU A 354 -1.62 16.90 -13.67
C LEU A 354 -0.24 16.72 -14.30
N ILE A 355 0.47 15.62 -14.01
CA ILE A 355 1.83 15.40 -14.49
C ILE A 355 1.96 14.07 -15.21
N TYR A 356 2.82 14.05 -16.23
CA TYR A 356 3.12 12.86 -17.02
C TYR A 356 4.59 12.80 -17.43
N GLU A 357 5.07 11.62 -17.79
CA GLU A 357 6.39 11.44 -18.37
C GLU A 357 6.32 11.71 -19.87
N LYS A 358 7.18 12.60 -20.36
CA LYS A 358 7.22 12.99 -21.78
C LYS A 358 7.78 11.89 -22.67
N GLY A 359 7.58 12.05 -23.97
CA GLY A 359 8.12 11.15 -24.99
C GLY A 359 7.30 9.86 -25.14
N PHE A 360 7.96 8.81 -25.64
CA PHE A 360 7.31 7.54 -25.99
C PHE A 360 6.69 6.80 -24.80
N ARG A 361 7.12 7.13 -23.57
CA ARG A 361 6.60 6.57 -22.31
C ARG A 361 5.38 7.29 -21.76
N ALA A 362 4.89 8.36 -22.42
CA ALA A 362 3.67 9.03 -22.00
C ALA A 362 2.46 8.07 -21.87
N PRO A 363 2.23 7.11 -22.79
CA PRO A 363 1.18 6.12 -22.64
C PRO A 363 1.39 5.19 -21.44
N ASP A 364 2.61 4.92 -20.98
CA ASP A 364 2.87 4.02 -19.83
C ASP A 364 2.24 4.54 -18.53
N PHE A 365 1.88 5.83 -18.50
CA PHE A 365 1.15 6.46 -17.42
C PHE A 365 1.83 6.24 -16.05
N ASN A 366 3.15 6.44 -15.99
CA ASN A 366 3.99 6.09 -14.83
C ASN A 366 3.58 6.77 -13.50
N PHE A 367 2.92 7.94 -13.54
CA PHE A 367 2.39 8.56 -12.32
C PHE A 367 1.16 7.82 -11.73
N SER A 368 0.52 6.92 -12.49
CA SER A 368 -0.54 6.05 -11.98
C SER A 368 -0.04 5.07 -10.90
N TRP A 369 1.25 4.69 -10.91
CA TRP A 369 1.83 3.86 -9.85
C TRP A 369 1.76 4.55 -8.47
N GLY A 370 1.99 5.86 -8.43
CA GLY A 370 1.78 6.67 -7.23
C GLY A 370 0.31 6.73 -6.83
N TYR A 371 -0.59 6.87 -7.82
CA TYR A 371 -2.04 6.83 -7.61
C TYR A 371 -2.51 5.52 -6.94
N MET A 372 -2.00 4.37 -7.38
CA MET A 372 -2.30 3.06 -6.78
C MET A 372 -1.86 2.96 -5.31
N TYR A 373 -0.71 3.54 -4.93
CA TYR A 373 -0.35 3.66 -3.51
C TYR A 373 -1.35 4.53 -2.74
N GLY A 374 -1.83 5.63 -3.36
CA GLY A 374 -2.88 6.46 -2.81
C GLY A 374 -4.18 5.69 -2.55
N ILE A 375 -4.61 4.86 -3.51
CA ILE A 375 -5.75 3.95 -3.34
C ILE A 375 -5.48 3.02 -2.14
N PHE A 376 -4.33 2.35 -2.12
CA PHE A 376 -3.97 1.42 -1.04
C PHE A 376 -4.04 2.07 0.34
N PHE A 377 -3.44 3.26 0.53
CA PHE A 377 -3.47 3.95 1.82
C PHE A 377 -4.86 4.50 2.18
N ALA A 378 -5.66 4.93 1.20
CA ALA A 378 -7.07 5.29 1.45
C ALA A 378 -7.86 4.09 2.00
N PHE A 379 -7.64 2.89 1.46
CA PHE A 379 -8.22 1.64 1.97
C PHE A 379 -7.73 1.31 3.38
N VAL A 380 -6.42 1.41 3.65
CA VAL A 380 -5.85 1.18 5.00
C VAL A 380 -6.47 2.13 6.03
N GLY A 381 -6.53 3.42 5.72
CA GLY A 381 -7.14 4.42 6.60
C GLY A 381 -8.62 4.15 6.86
N ALA A 382 -9.37 3.83 5.80
CA ALA A 382 -10.79 3.50 5.88
C ALA A 382 -11.04 2.24 6.71
N VAL A 383 -10.22 1.19 6.57
CA VAL A 383 -10.29 -0.03 7.38
C VAL A 383 -10.06 0.25 8.86
N VAL A 384 -9.07 1.07 9.22
CA VAL A 384 -8.82 1.43 10.62
C VAL A 384 -10.04 2.12 11.24
N VAL A 385 -10.68 3.02 10.49
CA VAL A 385 -11.92 3.68 10.94
C VAL A 385 -13.08 2.70 11.05
N LEU A 386 -13.27 1.83 10.04
CA LEU A 386 -14.34 0.81 10.02
C LEU A 386 -14.23 -0.17 11.20
N LEU A 387 -13.03 -0.66 11.49
CA LEU A 387 -12.80 -1.57 12.62
C LEU A 387 -13.09 -0.89 13.97
N ARG A 388 -12.73 0.38 14.13
CA ARG A 388 -13.09 1.16 15.33
C ARG A 388 -14.59 1.43 15.42
N ALA A 389 -15.25 1.77 14.30
CA ALA A 389 -16.71 1.91 14.25
C ALA A 389 -17.43 0.61 14.61
N THR A 390 -16.89 -0.54 14.17
CA THR A 390 -17.37 -1.87 14.52
C THR A 390 -17.26 -2.14 16.03
N ALA A 391 -16.18 -1.66 16.66
CA ALA A 391 -16.03 -1.74 18.11
C ALA A 391 -17.04 -0.88 18.87
N GLU A 392 -17.34 0.32 18.34
CA GLU A 392 -18.29 1.26 18.93
C GLU A 392 -19.76 0.83 18.76
N LYS A 393 -20.08 0.07 17.71
CA LYS A 393 -21.44 -0.44 17.38
C LYS A 393 -22.52 0.65 17.26
N LYS A 394 -22.13 1.86 16.90
CA LYS A 394 -23.06 2.97 16.65
C LYS A 394 -23.54 2.94 15.20
N ARG A 395 -24.83 3.22 14.97
CA ARG A 395 -25.46 3.33 13.63
C ARG A 395 -25.29 2.04 12.78
N PRO A 396 -25.95 0.92 13.16
CA PRO A 396 -25.72 -0.38 12.54
C PRO A 396 -25.96 -0.40 11.03
N LEU A 397 -26.95 0.34 10.51
CA LEU A 397 -27.20 0.43 9.06
C LEU A 397 -26.01 1.03 8.29
N LEU A 398 -25.45 2.14 8.79
CA LEU A 398 -24.28 2.77 8.17
C LEU A 398 -23.03 1.90 8.30
N LEU A 399 -22.91 1.16 9.41
CA LEU A 399 -21.84 0.20 9.60
C LEU A 399 -21.94 -0.95 8.58
N SER A 400 -23.13 -1.50 8.39
CA SER A 400 -23.39 -2.54 7.39
C SER A 400 -23.10 -2.06 5.97
N LEU A 401 -23.45 -0.81 5.64
CA LEU A 401 -23.13 -0.21 4.34
C LEU A 401 -21.61 -0.14 4.09
N GLN A 402 -20.83 0.26 5.08
CA GLN A 402 -19.36 0.31 4.96
C GLN A 402 -18.74 -1.08 4.78
N TRP A 403 -19.21 -2.08 5.54
CA TRP A 403 -18.78 -3.47 5.37
C TRP A 403 -19.20 -4.04 4.02
N ALA A 404 -20.40 -3.72 3.53
CA ALA A 404 -20.87 -4.14 2.22
C ALA A 404 -20.00 -3.53 1.10
N ALA A 405 -19.63 -2.24 1.22
CA ALA A 405 -18.73 -1.60 0.28
C ALA A 405 -17.33 -2.27 0.28
N PHE A 406 -16.75 -2.54 1.45
CA PHE A 406 -15.49 -3.31 1.54
C PHE A 406 -15.63 -4.71 0.93
N GLY A 407 -16.72 -5.40 1.24
CA GLY A 407 -17.03 -6.73 0.72
C GLY A 407 -17.15 -6.73 -0.81
N LEU A 408 -17.78 -5.72 -1.41
CA LEU A 408 -17.90 -5.58 -2.86
C LEU A 408 -16.52 -5.44 -3.52
N HIS A 409 -15.67 -4.54 -3.00
CA HIS A 409 -14.30 -4.39 -3.51
C HIS A 409 -13.46 -5.66 -3.33
N LEU A 410 -13.67 -6.40 -2.24
CA LEU A 410 -12.99 -7.68 -2.00
C LEU A 410 -13.47 -8.76 -2.99
N LEU A 411 -14.78 -8.86 -3.24
CA LEU A 411 -15.33 -9.83 -4.19
C LEU A 411 -14.86 -9.55 -5.61
N CYS A 412 -14.94 -8.29 -6.07
CA CYS A 412 -14.40 -7.89 -7.37
C CYS A 412 -12.91 -8.16 -7.46
N GLY A 413 -12.17 -7.91 -6.38
CA GLY A 413 -10.74 -8.15 -6.34
C GLY A 413 -10.31 -9.60 -6.30
N LEU A 414 -11.06 -10.48 -5.62
CA LEU A 414 -10.87 -11.94 -5.71
C LEU A 414 -11.17 -12.45 -7.12
N TYR A 415 -12.20 -11.93 -7.79
CA TYR A 415 -12.49 -12.28 -9.19
C TYR A 415 -11.38 -11.80 -10.13
N TYR A 416 -10.88 -10.57 -9.94
CA TYR A 416 -9.74 -10.02 -10.68
C TYR A 416 -8.48 -10.88 -10.50
N PHE A 417 -8.14 -11.20 -9.24
CA PHE A 417 -7.01 -12.08 -8.94
C PHE A 417 -7.19 -13.46 -9.58
N TYR A 418 -8.38 -14.07 -9.48
CA TYR A 418 -8.67 -15.36 -10.09
C TYR A 418 -8.48 -15.33 -11.62
N GLY A 419 -8.91 -14.26 -12.29
CA GLY A 419 -8.68 -14.08 -13.72
C GLY A 419 -7.20 -14.08 -14.09
N ILE A 420 -6.38 -13.27 -13.38
CA ILE A 420 -4.94 -13.22 -13.60
C ILE A 420 -4.27 -14.56 -13.23
N PHE A 421 -4.75 -15.23 -12.18
CA PHE A 421 -4.26 -16.54 -11.76
C PHE A 421 -4.48 -17.62 -12.84
N GLN A 422 -5.50 -17.47 -13.68
CA GLN A 422 -5.78 -18.28 -14.86
C GLN A 422 -5.02 -17.83 -16.12
N GLY A 423 -4.20 -16.79 -16.04
CA GLY A 423 -3.45 -16.26 -17.19
C GLY A 423 -4.23 -15.29 -18.07
N ARG A 424 -5.41 -14.82 -17.64
CA ARG A 424 -6.16 -13.78 -18.37
C ARG A 424 -5.41 -12.45 -18.33
N MET A 425 -5.63 -11.65 -19.36
CA MET A 425 -5.18 -10.27 -19.42
C MET A 425 -5.77 -9.46 -18.25
N TYR A 426 -4.95 -8.59 -17.67
CA TYR A 426 -5.33 -7.82 -16.48
C TYR A 426 -6.14 -6.56 -16.80
N TYR A 427 -6.17 -6.10 -18.06
CA TYR A 427 -6.91 -4.91 -18.49
C TYR A 427 -8.24 -5.21 -19.17
#